data_AF-A0AAN9IPN4-F1
#
_entry.id   AF-A0AAN9IPN4-F1
#
_cell.length_a   1.000
_cell.length_b   1.000
_cell.length_c   1.000
_cell.angle_alpha   90.00
_cell.angle_beta   90.00
_cell.angle_gamma   90.00
#
_symmetry.space_group_name_H-M   'P 1'
#
loop_
_entity.id
_entity.type
_entity.pdbx_description
1 polymer ?
#
loop_
_entity_poly.entity_id
_entity_poly.type
_entity_poly.pdbx_seq_one_letter_code
_entity_poly.pdbx_strand_id
1 'polypeptide(L)'
;MISLKRLIAIARKWQRMAGIKRRSIMFSQPRKSHNKVVVADKGHFVVYTIDNGRFMVPLCYLRSKIFRELFRMSEEQFGLPADGPITLPCDTAFMEYVVSLVHKHVSLELENAVQLVASFGFGSSCQCLAIESAAPSQGLASCPITI
;
A
#
# COMPACT_ATOMS: atom_id res chain seq x y z
N MET A 1 -47.37 -10.23 5.45
CA MET A 1 -46.61 -11.40 5.95
C MET A 1 -45.77 -11.97 4.82
N ILE A 2 -44.48 -12.19 5.05
CA ILE A 2 -43.56 -12.68 4.02
C ILE A 2 -43.84 -14.16 3.80
N SER A 3 -44.02 -14.60 2.54
CA SER A 3 -44.34 -16.00 2.25
C SER A 3 -43.11 -16.89 2.40
N LEU A 4 -43.30 -18.13 2.88
CA LEU A 4 -42.24 -19.14 3.01
C LEU A 4 -41.51 -19.38 1.67
N LYS A 5 -42.22 -19.27 0.55
CA LYS A 5 -41.67 -19.35 -0.80
C LYS A 5 -40.65 -18.25 -1.09
N ARG A 6 -40.89 -17.00 -0.65
CA ARG A 6 -39.92 -15.90 -0.76
C ARG A 6 -38.71 -16.13 0.12
N LEU A 7 -38.90 -16.65 1.34
CA LEU A 7 -37.80 -16.92 2.27
C LEU A 7 -36.84 -17.99 1.72
N ILE A 8 -37.37 -19.08 1.17
CA ILE A 8 -36.59 -20.15 0.53
C ILE A 8 -35.85 -19.63 -0.71
N ALA A 9 -36.47 -18.75 -1.51
CA ALA A 9 -35.83 -18.16 -2.67
C ALA A 9 -34.64 -17.27 -2.29
N ILE A 10 -34.79 -16.48 -1.21
CA ILE A 10 -33.70 -15.65 -0.67
C ILE A 10 -32.58 -16.56 -0.14
N ALA A 11 -32.90 -17.57 0.68
CA ALA A 11 -31.90 -18.51 1.20
C ALA A 11 -31.11 -19.20 0.08
N ARG A 12 -31.76 -19.67 -0.98
CA ARG A 12 -31.10 -20.28 -2.15
C ARG A 12 -30.22 -19.29 -2.92
N LYS A 13 -30.62 -18.03 -3.01
CA LYS A 13 -29.80 -16.96 -3.62
C LYS A 13 -28.53 -16.72 -2.80
N TRP A 14 -28.65 -16.70 -1.46
CA TRP A 14 -27.53 -16.54 -0.54
C TRP A 14 -26.60 -17.76 -0.57
N GLN A 15 -27.13 -18.99 -0.69
CA GLN A 15 -26.31 -20.19 -0.88
C GLN A 15 -25.49 -20.14 -2.17
N ARG A 16 -26.04 -19.63 -3.29
CA ARG A 16 -25.26 -19.39 -4.51
C ARG A 16 -24.19 -18.31 -4.31
N MET A 17 -24.49 -17.24 -3.59
CA MET A 17 -23.50 -16.18 -3.32
C MET A 17 -22.41 -16.62 -2.33
N ALA A 18 -22.70 -17.53 -1.41
CA ALA A 18 -21.73 -18.10 -0.46
C ALA A 18 -20.88 -19.23 -1.08
N GLY A 19 -21.46 -20.00 -2.02
CA GLY A 19 -20.77 -21.08 -2.75
C GLY A 19 -19.88 -20.59 -3.90
N ILE A 20 -20.05 -19.35 -4.34
CA ILE A 20 -18.98 -18.61 -5.03
C ILE A 20 -17.97 -18.29 -3.94
N LYS A 21 -17.06 -19.25 -3.66
CA LYS A 21 -15.77 -18.95 -3.03
C LYS A 21 -15.35 -17.64 -3.63
N ARG A 22 -15.26 -16.58 -2.82
CA ARG A 22 -14.72 -15.30 -3.27
C ARG A 22 -13.52 -15.68 -4.11
N ARG A 23 -13.60 -15.47 -5.43
CA ARG A 23 -12.46 -14.92 -6.11
C ARG A 23 -12.30 -13.57 -5.41
N SER A 24 -11.73 -13.62 -4.20
CA SER A 24 -10.81 -12.60 -3.78
C SER A 24 -9.95 -12.53 -5.02
N ILE A 25 -10.00 -11.39 -5.67
CA ILE A 25 -8.98 -11.02 -6.62
C ILE A 25 -7.76 -10.80 -5.71
N MET A 26 -7.30 -11.89 -5.07
CA MET A 26 -5.91 -12.10 -4.83
C MET A 26 -5.31 -11.85 -6.19
N PHE A 27 -4.36 -10.92 -6.22
CA PHE A 27 -3.31 -10.95 -7.20
C PHE A 27 -2.56 -12.28 -7.04
N SER A 28 -3.22 -13.38 -7.39
CA SER A 28 -2.68 -14.71 -7.50
C SER A 28 -2.66 -15.00 -8.99
N GLN A 29 -1.53 -14.67 -9.62
CA GLN A 29 -1.14 -15.21 -10.92
C GLN A 29 -1.13 -16.75 -10.87
N PRO A 30 -1.20 -17.43 -12.02
CA PRO A 30 -1.72 -18.77 -12.14
C PRO A 30 -0.82 -19.81 -11.48
N ARG A 31 -1.48 -20.84 -10.95
CA ARG A 31 -0.83 -22.05 -10.44
C ARG A 31 0.02 -22.68 -11.54
N LYS A 32 1.34 -22.75 -11.32
CA LYS A 32 2.18 -23.82 -11.85
C LYS A 32 2.84 -24.52 -10.67
N SER A 33 2.58 -25.81 -10.61
CA SER A 33 3.19 -26.78 -9.71
C SER A 33 4.71 -26.75 -9.90
N HIS A 34 5.41 -26.22 -8.92
CA HIS A 34 6.79 -26.52 -8.52
C HIS A 34 6.90 -25.93 -7.10
N ASN A 35 7.66 -26.56 -6.21
CA ASN A 35 8.07 -25.97 -4.92
C ASN A 35 8.96 -24.73 -5.16
N LYS A 36 8.39 -23.69 -5.76
CA LYS A 36 9.03 -22.41 -5.96
C LYS A 36 8.84 -21.67 -4.65
N VAL A 37 9.91 -21.49 -3.90
CA VAL A 37 9.97 -20.47 -2.86
C VAL A 37 9.49 -19.18 -3.52
N VAL A 38 8.30 -18.71 -3.13
CA VAL A 38 7.72 -17.48 -3.64
C VAL A 38 8.54 -16.35 -3.00
N VAL A 39 9.70 -16.07 -3.60
CA VAL A 39 10.48 -14.88 -3.34
C VAL A 39 9.62 -13.69 -3.79
N ALA A 40 9.63 -12.60 -3.03
CA ALA A 40 8.93 -11.39 -3.43
C ALA A 40 9.38 -10.98 -4.83
N ASP A 41 8.42 -10.64 -5.71
CA ASP A 41 8.78 -10.07 -7.00
C ASP A 41 9.55 -8.77 -6.75
N LYS A 42 10.54 -8.46 -7.62
CA LYS A 42 11.36 -7.26 -7.47
C LYS A 42 10.46 -6.03 -7.29
N GLY A 43 10.76 -5.21 -6.29
CA GLY A 43 9.94 -4.03 -5.97
C GLY A 43 8.78 -4.29 -5.00
N HIS A 44 8.62 -5.51 -4.49
CA HIS A 44 7.60 -5.86 -3.51
C HIS A 44 8.23 -6.51 -2.26
N PHE A 45 7.50 -6.47 -1.16
CA PHE A 45 7.80 -7.19 0.07
C PHE A 45 6.60 -8.03 0.49
N VAL A 46 6.81 -9.01 1.38
CA VAL A 46 5.76 -9.91 1.86
C VAL A 46 5.47 -9.61 3.32
N VAL A 47 4.18 -9.47 3.64
CA VAL A 47 3.69 -9.38 5.02
C VAL A 47 2.66 -10.46 5.31
N TYR A 48 2.61 -10.85 6.57
CA TYR A 48 1.67 -11.81 7.10
C TYR A 48 0.71 -11.12 8.07
N THR A 49 -0.53 -11.58 8.12
CA THR A 49 -1.52 -11.17 9.14
C THR A 49 -1.58 -12.18 10.27
N ILE A 50 -2.26 -11.83 11.36
CA ILE A 50 -2.47 -12.75 12.49
C ILE A 50 -3.27 -14.00 12.10
N ASP A 51 -4.08 -13.92 11.03
CA ASP A 51 -4.81 -15.07 10.47
C ASP A 51 -3.99 -15.87 9.45
N ASN A 52 -2.66 -15.68 9.42
CA ASN A 52 -1.74 -16.26 8.44
C ASN A 52 -2.06 -15.88 6.98
N GLY A 53 -2.78 -14.78 6.75
CA GLY A 53 -3.01 -14.21 5.43
C GLY A 53 -1.70 -13.65 4.88
N ARG A 54 -1.37 -14.00 3.63
CA ARG A 54 -0.12 -13.59 2.99
C ARG A 54 -0.38 -12.53 1.92
N PHE A 55 0.30 -11.38 2.04
CA PHE A 55 0.15 -10.25 1.12
C PHE A 55 1.48 -9.84 0.52
N MET A 56 1.51 -9.67 -0.81
CA MET A 56 2.63 -9.07 -1.53
C MET A 56 2.32 -7.59 -1.73
N VAL A 57 3.14 -6.72 -1.14
CA VAL A 57 2.90 -5.28 -1.08
C VAL A 57 4.05 -4.55 -1.80
N PRO A 58 3.77 -3.56 -2.67
CA PRO A 58 4.82 -2.77 -3.31
C PRO A 58 5.67 -1.98 -2.30
N LEU A 59 6.98 -1.87 -2.51
CA LEU A 59 7.89 -1.11 -1.65
C LEU A 59 7.52 0.38 -1.53
N CYS A 60 6.83 0.96 -2.51
CA CYS A 60 6.36 2.34 -2.43
C CYS A 60 5.36 2.56 -1.27
N TYR A 61 4.72 1.51 -0.76
CA TYR A 61 3.76 1.61 0.35
C TYR A 61 4.46 1.84 1.69
N LEU A 62 5.77 1.59 1.80
CA LEU A 62 6.55 1.91 3.01
C LEU A 62 6.51 3.41 3.36
N ARG A 63 6.22 4.27 2.38
CA ARG A 63 6.04 5.72 2.58
C ARG A 63 4.66 6.09 3.14
N SER A 64 3.68 5.19 3.04
CA SER A 64 2.33 5.42 3.56
C SER A 64 2.34 5.49 5.09
N LYS A 65 1.69 6.52 5.65
CA LYS A 65 1.54 6.67 7.11
C LYS A 65 0.88 5.45 7.75
N ILE A 66 -0.07 4.82 7.03
CA ILE A 66 -0.81 3.66 7.52
C ILE A 66 0.12 2.45 7.68
N PHE A 67 0.97 2.19 6.68
CA PHE A 67 1.94 1.09 6.76
C PHE A 67 3.00 1.36 7.82
N ARG A 68 3.50 2.59 7.93
CA ARG A 68 4.43 2.96 9.00
C ARG A 68 3.88 2.68 10.39
N GLU A 69 2.60 3.01 10.60
CA GLU A 69 1.93 2.74 11.87
C GLU A 69 1.76 1.23 12.12
N LEU A 70 1.35 0.48 11.10
CA LEU A 70 1.24 -0.98 11.19
C LEU A 70 2.57 -1.66 11.54
N PHE A 71 3.69 -1.19 10.98
CA PHE A 71 5.01 -1.73 11.34
C PHE A 71 5.44 -1.34 12.73
N ARG A 72 5.14 -0.11 13.19
CA ARG A 72 5.39 0.28 14.59
C ARG A 72 4.65 -0.63 15.56
N MET A 73 3.35 -0.83 15.34
CA MET A 73 2.54 -1.74 16.16
C MET A 73 3.05 -3.19 16.09
N SER A 74 3.51 -3.63 14.92
CA SER A 74 4.12 -4.94 14.74
C SER A 74 5.41 -5.09 15.53
N GLU A 75 6.28 -4.08 15.52
CA GLU A 75 7.53 -4.08 16.28
C GLU A 75 7.26 -4.10 17.79
N GLU A 76 6.28 -3.33 18.26
CA GLU A 76 5.88 -3.30 19.68
C GLU A 76 5.33 -4.66 20.16
N GLN A 77 4.59 -5.39 19.32
CA GLN A 77 3.99 -6.68 19.69
C GLN A 77 4.89 -7.89 19.44
N PHE A 78 5.61 -7.91 18.32
CA PHE A 78 6.36 -9.09 17.86
C PHE A 78 7.87 -8.86 17.85
N GLY A 79 8.34 -7.63 18.08
CA GLY A 79 9.74 -7.25 17.92
C GLY A 79 10.14 -7.09 16.45
N LEU A 80 11.42 -6.77 16.24
CA LEU A 80 12.02 -6.77 14.91
C LEU A 80 12.29 -8.22 14.48
N PRO A 81 11.82 -8.64 13.29
CA PRO A 81 12.09 -9.98 12.79
C PRO A 81 13.58 -10.11 12.40
N ALA A 82 14.31 -10.99 13.07
CA ALA A 82 15.72 -11.27 12.76
C ALA A 82 15.90 -12.15 11.51
N ASP A 83 15.10 -13.22 11.41
CA ASP A 83 15.11 -14.17 10.28
C ASP A 83 13.68 -14.63 9.92
N GLY A 84 12.67 -13.89 10.39
CA GLY A 84 11.26 -14.24 10.30
C GLY A 84 10.47 -13.37 9.32
N PRO A 85 9.25 -13.81 8.92
CA PRO A 85 8.35 -12.98 8.17
C PRO A 85 7.87 -11.78 9.00
N ILE A 86 7.67 -10.64 8.35
CA ILE A 86 7.04 -9.49 8.99
C ILE A 86 5.55 -9.80 9.19
N THR A 87 5.11 -9.86 10.45
CA THR A 87 3.73 -10.20 10.81
C THR A 87 3.03 -8.98 11.42
N LEU A 88 1.99 -8.48 10.75
CA LEU A 88 1.25 -7.31 11.18
C LEU A 88 0.15 -7.70 12.19
N PRO A 89 -0.11 -6.86 13.21
CA PRO A 89 -1.15 -7.08 14.21
C PRO A 89 -2.53 -6.71 13.66
N CYS A 90 -2.91 -7.26 12.51
CA CYS A 90 -4.21 -7.06 11.89
C CYS A 90 -4.70 -8.34 11.23
N ASP A 91 -6.02 -8.41 11.05
CA ASP A 91 -6.66 -9.51 10.34
C ASP A 91 -6.55 -9.34 8.81
N THR A 92 -6.86 -10.42 8.10
CA THR A 92 -6.79 -10.47 6.63
C THR A 92 -7.73 -9.46 5.96
N ALA A 93 -8.93 -9.24 6.51
CA ALA A 93 -9.94 -8.36 5.91
C ALA A 93 -9.54 -6.88 6.04
N PHE A 94 -8.99 -6.50 7.19
CA PHE A 94 -8.43 -5.19 7.43
C PHE A 94 -7.25 -4.90 6.49
N MET A 95 -6.37 -5.89 6.29
CA MET A 95 -5.25 -5.74 5.38
C MET A 95 -5.70 -5.55 3.92
N GLU A 96 -6.71 -6.30 3.45
CA GLU A 96 -7.33 -6.09 2.14
C GLU A 96 -7.88 -4.66 2.01
N TYR A 97 -8.55 -4.15 3.04
CA TYR A 97 -9.06 -2.79 3.06
C TYR A 97 -7.94 -1.75 2.98
N VAL A 98 -6.88 -1.88 3.79
CA VAL A 98 -5.73 -0.96 3.80
C VAL A 98 -5.05 -0.92 2.45
N VAL A 99 -4.78 -2.07 1.84
CA VAL A 99 -4.15 -2.14 0.51
C VAL A 99 -5.01 -1.44 -0.52
N SER A 100 -6.33 -1.62 -0.47
CA SER A 100 -7.26 -0.95 -1.39
C SER A 100 -7.25 0.58 -1.24
N LEU A 101 -7.14 1.07 0.00
CA LEU A 101 -7.17 2.50 0.31
C LEU A 101 -5.87 3.19 -0.11
N VAL A 102 -4.72 2.57 0.20
CA VAL A 102 -3.41 3.09 -0.21
C VAL A 102 -3.25 3.09 -1.73
N HIS A 103 -3.75 2.04 -2.40
CA HIS A 103 -3.70 1.96 -3.87
C HIS A 103 -4.45 3.12 -4.55
N LYS A 104 -5.64 3.46 -4.04
CA LYS A 104 -6.44 4.59 -4.55
C LYS A 104 -5.72 5.92 -4.35
N HIS A 105 -5.09 6.14 -3.20
CA HIS A 105 -4.34 7.36 -2.93
C HIS A 105 -3.15 7.53 -3.90
N VAL A 106 -2.39 6.45 -4.12
CA VAL A 106 -1.25 6.46 -5.05
C VAL A 106 -1.71 6.74 -6.48
N SER A 107 -2.86 6.21 -6.88
CA SER A 107 -3.45 6.46 -8.21
C SER A 107 -3.85 7.93 -8.37
N LEU A 108 -4.48 8.51 -7.35
CA LEU A 108 -4.88 9.92 -7.35
C LEU A 108 -3.65 10.86 -7.38
N GLU A 109 -2.60 10.55 -6.62
CA GLU A 109 -1.36 11.32 -6.69
C GLU A 109 -0.71 11.27 -8.07
N LEU A 110 -0.76 10.12 -8.74
CA LEU A 110 -0.26 9.99 -10.10
C LEU A 110 -1.10 10.80 -11.09
N GLU A 111 -2.42 10.71 -11.02
CA GLU A 111 -3.34 11.51 -11.84
C GLU A 111 -3.10 13.01 -11.65
N ASN A 112 -2.95 13.47 -10.41
CA ASN A 112 -2.65 14.86 -10.10
C ASN A 112 -1.26 15.28 -10.62
N ALA A 113 -0.25 14.44 -10.49
CA ALA A 113 1.08 14.71 -11.00
C ALA A 113 1.09 14.78 -12.54
N VAL A 114 0.37 13.89 -13.21
CA VAL A 114 0.20 13.91 -14.68
C VAL A 114 -0.52 15.18 -15.11
N GLN A 115 -1.60 15.57 -14.42
CA GLN A 115 -2.32 16.83 -14.69
C GLN A 115 -1.41 18.04 -14.51
N LEU A 116 -0.59 18.04 -13.45
CA LEU A 116 0.39 19.09 -13.19
C LEU A 116 1.44 19.18 -14.32
N VAL A 117 2.04 18.05 -14.73
CA VAL A 117 3.03 18.01 -15.82
C VAL A 117 2.42 18.40 -17.16
N ALA A 118 1.18 17.98 -17.44
CA ALA A 118 0.46 18.39 -18.65
C ALA A 118 0.16 19.90 -18.69
N SER A 119 -0.07 20.51 -17.53
CA SER A 119 -0.26 21.97 -17.41
C SER A 119 1.05 22.74 -17.67
N PHE A 120 2.20 22.12 -17.41
CA PHE A 120 3.53 22.66 -17.73
C PHE A 120 4.01 22.32 -19.15
N GLY A 121 3.07 22.03 -20.07
CA GLY A 121 3.28 21.43 -21.38
C GLY A 121 4.55 21.85 -22.14
N PHE A 122 5.13 20.87 -22.83
CA PHE A 122 6.14 21.01 -23.88
C PHE A 122 5.72 22.06 -24.90
N GLY A 123 6.14 23.31 -24.69
CA GLY A 123 5.69 24.44 -25.50
C GLY A 123 6.36 25.75 -25.10
N SER A 124 7.68 25.82 -25.31
CA SER A 124 8.48 27.03 -25.56
C SER A 124 8.14 28.30 -24.78
N SER A 125 8.78 28.49 -23.63
CA SER A 125 9.71 29.59 -23.36
C SER A 125 10.02 29.58 -21.86
N CYS A 126 11.30 29.71 -21.51
CA CYS A 126 11.77 29.87 -20.15
C CYS A 126 10.85 30.81 -19.35
N GLN A 127 10.27 30.30 -18.28
CA GLN A 127 10.05 31.11 -17.11
C GLN A 127 10.54 30.32 -15.90
N CYS A 128 11.75 30.68 -15.49
CA CYS A 128 12.30 30.33 -14.20
C CYS A 128 11.28 30.74 -13.14
N LEU A 129 10.55 29.78 -12.56
CA LEU A 129 9.90 30.00 -11.28
C LEU A 129 11.02 30.01 -10.25
N ALA A 130 11.49 31.22 -9.95
CA ALA A 130 12.27 31.48 -8.76
C ALA A 130 11.47 30.97 -7.57
N ILE A 131 11.92 29.84 -7.01
CA ILE A 131 11.54 29.48 -5.66
C ILE A 131 12.35 30.44 -4.80
N GLU A 132 11.75 31.59 -4.48
CA GLU A 132 12.28 32.52 -3.51
C GLU A 132 12.24 31.83 -2.14
N SER A 133 13.30 31.07 -1.85
CA SER A 133 13.61 30.66 -0.49
C SER A 133 14.04 31.91 0.26
N ALA A 134 13.07 32.56 0.91
CA ALA A 134 13.32 33.52 1.97
C ALA A 134 14.11 32.83 3.09
N ALA A 135 15.43 32.88 3.01
CA ALA A 135 16.32 32.66 4.13
C ALA A 135 16.54 34.01 4.82
N PRO A 136 16.22 34.17 6.11
CA PRO A 136 16.67 35.33 6.85
C PRO A 136 18.18 35.16 7.09
N SER A 137 18.97 35.95 6.36
CA SER A 137 20.32 36.30 6.72
C SER A 137 20.36 36.85 8.14
N GLN A 138 21.28 36.36 8.99
CA GLN A 138 22.29 37.14 9.73
C GLN A 138 23.31 36.19 10.38
N GLY A 139 24.59 36.53 10.33
CA GLY A 139 25.57 36.06 11.32
C GLY A 139 26.83 35.38 10.78
N LEU A 140 27.71 36.19 10.22
CA LEU A 140 29.09 35.90 9.86
C LEU A 140 29.94 35.52 11.10
N ALA A 141 30.66 34.39 11.10
CA ALA A 141 31.95 34.26 11.78
C ALA A 141 32.71 33.00 11.31
N SER A 142 33.87 33.27 10.73
CA SER A 142 34.89 32.36 10.21
C SER A 142 35.37 31.28 11.17
N CYS A 143 35.54 30.05 10.67
CA CYS A 143 36.49 29.10 11.25
C CYS A 143 37.80 29.16 10.45
N PRO A 144 38.95 29.48 11.08
CA PRO A 144 40.23 29.50 10.39
C PRO A 144 40.75 28.08 10.16
N ILE A 145 41.26 27.85 8.96
CA ILE A 145 42.13 26.73 8.61
C ILE A 145 43.51 27.02 9.22
N THR A 146 44.02 26.09 10.03
CA THR A 146 45.45 26.02 10.35
C THR A 146 45.90 24.56 10.29
N ILE A 147 46.65 24.28 9.21
CA ILE A 147 47.65 23.22 8.94
C ILE A 147 47.30 21.79 9.34
#